data_AF-A0A5B1BA37-F1
#
_entry.id   AF-A0A5B1BA37-F1
#
_cell.length_a   1.000
_cell.length_b   1.000
_cell.length_c   1.000
_cell.angle_alpha   90.00
_cell.angle_beta   90.00
_cell.angle_gamma   90.00
#
_symmetry.space_group_name_H-M   'P 1'
#
loop_
_entity.id
_entity.type
_entity.pdbx_description
1 polymer ?
#
loop_
_entity_poly.entity_id
_entity_poly.type
_entity_poly.pdbx_seq_one_letter_code
_entity_poly.pdbx_strand_id
1 'polypeptide(L)'
;MTSTSRRRPHRITSDACRAHFANSAPESRVDGLAEGLPFDSTAESLRGMRMLNLRTPLLGDLDLTFAPAGFPDGYDGLLPGAQPHSIGHVTVHVAGLDDVIKSKTAAARPKDLDALPELIKIAQARNKRDRRAEH
;
A
#
# COMPACT_ATOMS: atom_id res chain seq x y z
N MET A 1 27.97 12.61 -23.12
CA MET A 1 27.00 13.41 -22.33
C MET A 1 25.77 12.55 -22.07
N THR A 2 25.74 11.84 -20.95
CA THR A 2 24.62 10.97 -20.58
C THR A 2 23.63 11.78 -19.73
N SER A 3 22.46 12.06 -20.29
CA SER A 3 21.37 12.78 -19.62
C SER A 3 20.68 11.85 -18.62
N THR A 4 21.01 11.99 -17.34
CA THR A 4 20.29 11.32 -16.25
C THR A 4 18.98 12.07 -16.01
N SER A 5 17.89 11.58 -16.60
CA SER A 5 16.53 12.00 -16.29
C SER A 5 16.22 11.70 -14.82
N ARG A 6 16.34 12.71 -13.95
CA ARG A 6 15.84 12.63 -12.58
C ARG A 6 14.31 12.59 -12.64
N ARG A 7 13.73 11.39 -12.52
CA ARG A 7 12.28 11.24 -12.26
C ARG A 7 11.95 12.08 -11.03
N ARG A 8 11.06 13.06 -11.18
CA ARG A 8 10.56 13.83 -10.04
C ARG A 8 9.70 12.89 -9.18
N PRO A 9 9.84 12.91 -7.85
CA PRO A 9 8.92 12.18 -6.99
C PRO A 9 7.51 12.71 -7.24
N HIS A 10 6.57 11.82 -7.53
CA HIS A 10 5.15 12.14 -7.61
C HIS A 10 4.70 12.64 -6.24
N ARG A 11 4.71 13.96 -6.04
CA ARG A 11 4.16 14.59 -4.85
C ARG A 11 2.64 14.45 -4.94
N ILE A 12 2.09 13.50 -4.20
CA ILE A 12 0.67 13.49 -3.85
C ILE A 12 0.49 14.61 -2.83
N THR A 13 0.47 15.86 -3.28
CA THR A 13 0.06 17.00 -2.44
C THR A 13 -1.38 17.31 -2.79
N SER A 14 -2.30 16.46 -2.34
CA SER A 14 -3.67 16.92 -2.16
C SER A 14 -3.67 17.82 -0.92
N ASP A 15 -3.99 19.10 -1.09
CA ASP A 15 -4.14 20.05 0.03
C ASP A 15 -5.15 19.55 1.08
N ALA A 16 -6.08 18.68 0.68
CA ALA A 16 -7.02 18.03 1.58
C ALA A 16 -6.35 17.09 2.60
N CYS A 17 -5.34 16.31 2.20
CA CYS A 17 -4.61 15.44 3.15
C CYS A 17 -3.86 16.27 4.19
N ARG A 18 -3.23 17.37 3.77
CA ARG A 18 -2.53 18.29 4.67
C ARG A 18 -3.50 18.96 5.66
N ALA A 19 -4.63 19.46 5.16
CA ALA A 19 -5.65 20.12 5.99
C ALA A 19 -6.26 19.17 7.02
N HIS A 20 -6.44 17.88 6.68
CA HIS A 20 -7.01 16.91 7.61
C HIS A 20 -6.05 16.55 8.74
N PHE A 21 -4.78 16.27 8.43
CA PHE A 21 -3.77 16.00 9.46
C PHE A 21 -3.50 17.19 10.38
N ALA A 22 -3.81 18.42 9.94
CA ALA A 22 -3.75 19.61 10.81
C ALA A 22 -4.89 19.67 11.84
N ASN A 23 -6.06 19.09 11.53
CA ASN A 23 -7.25 19.12 12.41
C ASN A 23 -7.39 17.87 13.29
N SER A 24 -6.74 16.75 12.92
CA SER A 24 -6.73 15.51 13.70
C SER A 24 -5.45 14.75 13.40
N ALA A 25 -4.52 14.74 14.36
CA ALA A 25 -3.27 14.01 14.23
C ALA A 25 -3.54 12.49 14.16
N PRO A 26 -2.79 11.73 13.35
CA PRO A 26 -2.89 10.28 13.36
C PRO A 26 -2.29 9.71 14.65
N GLU A 27 -2.82 8.56 15.04
CA GLU A 27 -2.38 7.83 16.23
C GLU A 27 -1.78 6.50 15.81
N SER A 28 -0.70 6.06 16.45
CA SER A 28 -0.20 4.70 16.29
C SER A 28 -1.18 3.71 16.91
N ARG A 29 -1.63 2.74 16.13
CA ARG A 29 -2.47 1.64 16.61
C ARG A 29 -1.61 0.67 17.42
N VAL A 30 -2.06 0.36 18.63
CA VAL A 30 -1.40 -0.59 19.55
C VAL A 30 -2.40 -1.67 19.92
N ASP A 31 -2.00 -2.93 19.75
CA ASP A 31 -2.86 -4.06 20.07
C ASP A 31 -3.22 -4.06 21.57
N GLY A 32 -4.51 -4.18 21.86
CA GLY A 32 -5.05 -4.17 23.22
C GLY A 32 -5.41 -2.78 23.77
N LEU A 33 -5.14 -1.69 23.04
CA LEU A 33 -5.60 -0.36 23.39
C LEU A 33 -6.78 0.08 22.51
N ALA A 34 -7.82 0.63 23.15
CA ALA A 34 -8.99 1.16 22.45
C ALA A 34 -8.68 2.49 21.72
N GLU A 35 -7.77 3.28 22.30
CA GLU A 35 -7.25 4.54 21.76
C GLU A 35 -5.82 4.35 21.28
N GLY A 36 -5.43 5.03 20.21
CA GLY A 36 -4.05 4.98 19.71
C GLY A 36 -3.14 5.95 20.47
N LEU A 37 -1.84 5.79 20.30
CA LEU A 37 -0.85 6.71 20.87
C LEU A 37 -0.56 7.85 19.89
N PRO A 38 -0.41 9.10 20.33
CA PRO A 38 -0.05 10.21 19.45
C PRO A 38 1.19 9.88 18.61
N PHE A 39 1.11 10.08 17.30
CA PHE A 39 2.21 9.82 16.38
C PHE A 39 2.64 11.09 15.65
N ASP A 40 3.93 11.42 15.76
CA ASP A 40 4.51 12.51 14.99
C ASP A 40 4.78 12.04 13.54
N SER A 41 4.09 12.65 12.58
CA SER A 41 4.13 12.25 11.15
C SER A 41 5.22 12.97 10.34
N THR A 42 6.28 13.44 11.01
CA THR A 42 7.44 14.06 10.36
C THR A 42 8.23 13.05 9.53
N ALA A 43 9.01 13.57 8.56
CA ALA A 43 9.90 12.75 7.75
C ALA A 43 10.97 12.06 8.62
N GLU A 44 11.41 12.72 9.69
CA GLU A 44 12.32 12.20 10.70
C GLU A 44 11.70 11.01 11.44
N SER A 45 10.46 11.13 11.92
CA SER A 45 9.76 10.05 12.63
C SER A 45 9.45 8.84 11.73
N LEU A 46 9.21 9.07 10.44
CA LEU A 46 9.01 7.99 9.46
C LEU A 46 10.33 7.29 9.05
N ARG A 47 11.48 7.92 9.30
CA ARG A 47 12.77 7.42 8.83
C ARG A 47 13.11 6.08 9.49
N GLY A 48 13.39 5.07 8.68
CA GLY A 48 13.80 3.74 9.15
C GLY A 48 12.65 2.84 9.60
N MET A 49 11.41 3.33 9.58
CA MET A 49 10.23 2.48 9.80
C MET A 49 10.03 1.53 8.62
N ARG A 50 9.60 0.29 8.89
CA ARG A 50 9.24 -0.68 7.84
C ARG A 50 7.74 -0.84 7.64
N MET A 51 7.01 -0.70 8.74
CA MET A 51 5.56 -0.83 8.81
C MET A 51 5.05 0.14 9.88
N LEU A 52 3.92 0.77 9.62
CA LEU A 52 3.23 1.63 10.57
C LEU A 52 1.73 1.37 10.44
N ASN A 53 1.07 1.13 11.56
CA ASN A 53 -0.37 0.94 11.64
C ASN A 53 -0.93 2.19 12.31
N LEU A 54 -1.69 2.98 11.58
CA LEU A 54 -2.26 4.24 12.07
C LEU A 54 -3.76 4.11 12.24
N ARG A 55 -4.26 4.80 13.24
CA ARG A 55 -5.66 5.19 13.35
C ARG A 55 -5.77 6.66 13.00
N THR A 56 -6.72 6.98 12.14
CA THR A 56 -7.10 8.36 11.85
C THR A 56 -8.52 8.57 12.39
N PRO A 57 -8.72 9.38 13.45
CA PRO A 57 -9.99 9.46 14.15
C PRO A 57 -11.22 9.74 13.27
N LEU A 58 -11.02 10.45 12.15
CA LEU A 58 -12.08 10.83 11.22
C LEU A 58 -12.17 9.96 9.96
N LEU A 59 -11.09 9.27 9.55
CA LEU A 59 -11.03 8.55 8.26
C LEU A 59 -10.84 7.03 8.42
N GLY A 60 -10.67 6.55 9.65
CA GLY A 60 -10.47 5.14 9.96
C GLY A 60 -9.00 4.72 9.96
N ASP A 61 -8.76 3.43 9.75
CA ASP A 61 -7.43 2.85 9.90
C ASP A 61 -6.61 2.96 8.61
N LEU A 62 -5.32 3.24 8.76
CA LEU A 62 -4.36 3.39 7.67
C LEU A 62 -3.08 2.64 7.98
N ASP A 63 -2.77 1.63 7.17
CA ASP A 63 -1.52 0.89 7.27
C ASP A 63 -0.53 1.40 6.20
N LEU A 64 0.68 1.76 6.62
CA LEU A 64 1.79 2.16 5.76
C LEU A 64 2.87 1.07 5.78
N THR A 65 3.17 0.51 4.61
CA THR A 65 4.23 -0.50 4.44
C THR A 65 5.31 0.05 3.51
N PHE A 66 6.52 0.26 4.02
CA PHE A 66 7.64 0.77 3.22
C PHE A 66 8.39 -0.34 2.47
N ALA A 67 8.49 -1.52 3.10
CA ALA A 67 9.12 -2.71 2.54
C ALA A 67 8.14 -3.89 2.60
N PRO A 68 7.22 -4.02 1.63
CA PRO A 68 6.31 -5.15 1.56
C PRO A 68 7.10 -6.46 1.45
N ALA A 69 6.62 -7.51 2.13
CA ALA A 69 7.26 -8.82 2.04
C ALA A 69 7.30 -9.28 0.58
N GLY A 70 8.44 -9.85 0.15
CA GLY A 70 8.67 -10.25 -1.25
C GLY A 70 9.05 -9.11 -2.20
N PHE A 71 9.17 -7.87 -1.72
CA PHE A 71 9.55 -6.69 -2.51
C PHE A 71 10.69 -5.93 -1.82
N PRO A 72 11.96 -6.34 -2.02
CA PRO A 72 13.11 -5.66 -1.42
C PRO A 72 13.25 -4.20 -1.89
N ASP A 73 12.81 -3.92 -3.12
CA ASP A 73 12.77 -2.57 -3.71
C ASP A 73 11.56 -1.74 -3.27
N GLY A 74 10.75 -2.25 -2.33
CA GLY A 74 9.60 -1.55 -1.78
C GLY A 74 8.55 -1.21 -2.83
N TYR A 75 8.06 0.04 -2.78
CA TYR A 75 7.05 0.56 -3.70
C TYR A 75 7.47 0.48 -5.18
N ASP A 76 8.75 0.75 -5.48
CA ASP A 76 9.24 0.75 -6.85
C ASP A 76 9.18 -0.65 -7.49
N GLY A 77 9.28 -1.71 -6.67
CA GLY A 77 9.11 -3.09 -7.10
C GLY A 77 7.66 -3.48 -7.41
N LEU A 78 6.68 -2.74 -6.88
CA LEU A 78 5.23 -2.96 -7.12
C LEU A 78 4.69 -2.14 -8.29
N LEU A 79 5.29 -0.98 -8.56
CA LEU A 79 4.84 -0.05 -9.60
C LEU A 79 4.62 -0.69 -10.98
N PRO A 80 5.49 -1.60 -11.50
CA PRO A 80 5.31 -2.17 -12.82
C PRO A 80 4.04 -3.03 -12.97
N GLY A 81 3.64 -3.74 -11.91
CA GLY A 81 2.42 -4.57 -11.90
C GLY A 81 1.16 -3.84 -11.45
N ALA A 82 1.31 -2.64 -10.90
CA ALA A 82 0.21 -1.85 -10.36
C ALA A 82 -0.66 -1.24 -11.47
N GLN A 83 -1.97 -1.23 -11.23
CA GLN A 83 -2.98 -0.71 -12.14
C GLN A 83 -3.52 0.62 -11.64
N PRO A 84 -3.54 1.69 -12.46
CA PRO A 84 -4.11 2.97 -12.06
C PRO A 84 -5.64 2.86 -11.93
N HIS A 85 -6.17 3.36 -10.83
CA HIS A 85 -7.60 3.43 -10.55
C HIS A 85 -7.95 4.87 -10.16
N SER A 86 -9.03 5.40 -10.72
CA SER A 86 -9.51 6.74 -10.35
C SER A 86 -10.48 6.65 -9.19
N ILE A 87 -10.17 7.33 -8.09
CA ILE A 87 -11.05 7.49 -6.93
C ILE A 87 -11.30 8.99 -6.76
N GLY A 88 -12.50 9.44 -7.14
CA GLY A 88 -12.80 10.86 -7.24
C GLY A 88 -11.86 11.56 -8.22
N HIS A 89 -11.08 12.53 -7.72
CA HIS A 89 -10.10 13.29 -8.50
C HIS A 89 -8.66 12.80 -8.34
N VAL A 90 -8.45 11.67 -7.64
CA VAL A 90 -7.13 11.11 -7.37
C VAL A 90 -6.95 9.80 -8.15
N THR A 91 -5.83 9.69 -8.86
CA THR A 91 -5.39 8.40 -9.42
C THR A 91 -4.56 7.67 -8.36
N VAL A 92 -5.02 6.48 -7.98
CA VAL A 92 -4.32 5.58 -7.06
C VAL A 92 -3.77 4.38 -7.83
N HIS A 93 -2.57 3.93 -7.50
CA HIS A 93 -2.00 2.71 -8.06
C HIS A 93 -2.34 1.53 -7.16
N VAL A 94 -3.14 0.59 -7.69
CA VAL A 94 -3.54 -0.63 -6.98
C VAL A 94 -2.62 -1.76 -7.41
N ALA A 95 -1.98 -2.43 -6.45
CA ALA A 95 -1.08 -3.55 -6.73
C ALA A 95 -1.78 -4.67 -7.51
N GLY A 96 -1.06 -5.32 -8.42
CA GLY A 96 -1.56 -6.47 -9.17
C GLY A 96 -1.87 -7.65 -8.24
N LEU A 97 -2.84 -8.48 -8.62
CA LEU A 97 -3.24 -9.64 -7.81
C LEU A 97 -2.07 -10.62 -7.59
N ASP A 98 -1.24 -10.83 -8.62
CA ASP A 98 -0.05 -11.70 -8.51
C ASP A 98 0.97 -11.15 -7.53
N ASP A 99 1.16 -9.82 -7.49
CA ASP A 99 2.03 -9.16 -6.53
C ASP A 99 1.50 -9.27 -5.09
N VAL A 100 0.18 -9.17 -4.90
CA VAL A 100 -0.48 -9.41 -3.60
C VAL A 100 -0.27 -10.84 -3.14
N ILE A 101 -0.45 -11.83 -4.04
CA ILE A 101 -0.22 -13.26 -3.74
C ILE A 101 1.24 -13.49 -3.34
N LYS A 102 2.18 -12.93 -4.12
CA LYS A 102 3.62 -13.00 -3.83
C LYS A 102 3.92 -12.41 -2.45
N SER A 103 3.37 -11.24 -2.13
CA SER A 103 3.62 -10.59 -0.85
C SER A 103 3.07 -11.38 0.34
N LYS A 104 1.85 -11.89 0.22
CA LYS A 104 1.21 -12.72 1.27
C LYS A 104 1.93 -14.04 1.48
N THR A 105 2.37 -14.68 0.39
CA THR A 105 3.18 -15.90 0.44
C THR A 105 4.49 -15.65 1.16
N ALA A 106 5.17 -14.54 0.85
CA ALA A 106 6.42 -14.18 1.51
C ALA A 106 6.24 -13.76 2.98
N ALA A 107 5.13 -13.13 3.33
CA ALA A 107 4.83 -12.75 4.71
C ALA A 107 4.47 -13.95 5.60
N ALA A 108 3.80 -14.96 5.04
CA ALA A 108 3.45 -16.23 5.67
C ALA A 108 2.82 -16.13 7.07
N ARG A 109 2.07 -15.05 7.35
CA ARG A 109 1.31 -14.92 8.60
C ARG A 109 0.10 -15.87 8.54
N PRO A 110 -0.41 -16.40 9.68
CA PRO A 110 -1.56 -17.32 9.67
C PRO A 110 -2.74 -16.81 8.82
N LYS A 111 -3.16 -15.55 9.04
CA LYS A 111 -4.23 -14.91 8.26
C LYS A 111 -3.94 -14.75 6.76
N ASP A 112 -2.67 -14.67 6.37
CA ASP A 112 -2.30 -14.61 4.95
C ASP A 112 -2.40 -15.99 4.32
N LEU A 113 -1.90 -17.03 5.01
CA LEU A 113 -2.00 -18.42 4.57
C LEU A 113 -3.46 -18.85 4.39
N ASP A 114 -4.36 -18.41 5.27
CA ASP A 114 -5.79 -18.67 5.17
C ASP A 114 -6.43 -18.01 3.93
N ALA A 115 -5.97 -16.82 3.56
CA ALA A 115 -6.50 -16.06 2.42
C ALA A 115 -5.93 -16.49 1.05
N LEU A 116 -4.71 -17.04 1.02
CA LEU A 116 -4.00 -17.40 -0.22
C LEU A 116 -4.80 -18.34 -1.15
N PRO A 117 -5.48 -19.40 -0.68
CA PRO A 117 -6.24 -20.30 -1.54
C PRO A 117 -7.32 -19.59 -2.37
N GLU A 118 -7.98 -18.59 -1.79
CA GLU A 118 -9.02 -17.82 -2.50
C GLU A 118 -8.41 -16.89 -3.55
N LEU A 119 -7.34 -16.18 -3.19
CA LEU A 119 -6.65 -15.26 -4.11
C LEU A 119 -6.09 -16.01 -5.34
N ILE A 120 -5.50 -17.19 -5.12
CA ILE A 120 -4.99 -18.04 -6.21
C ILE A 120 -6.12 -18.49 -7.14
N LYS A 121 -7.29 -18.86 -6.61
CA LYS A 121 -8.46 -19.21 -7.43
C LYS A 121 -8.92 -18.03 -8.29
N ILE A 122 -8.96 -16.82 -7.72
CA ILE A 122 -9.33 -15.60 -8.46
C ILE A 122 -8.33 -15.33 -9.61
N ALA A 123 -7.03 -15.44 -9.35
CA ALA A 123 -5.99 -15.26 -10.37
C ALA A 123 -6.11 -16.28 -11.51
N GLN A 124 -6.31 -17.56 -11.19
CA GLN A 124 -6.53 -18.61 -12.18
C GLN A 124 -7.78 -18.37 -13.03
N ALA A 125 -8.88 -17.94 -12.41
CA ALA A 125 -10.12 -17.62 -13.12
C ALA A 125 -9.94 -16.44 -14.09
N ARG A 126 -9.21 -15.39 -13.68
CA ARG A 126 -8.86 -14.24 -14.52
C ARG A 126 -8.03 -14.68 -15.72
N ASN A 127 -6.95 -15.43 -15.50
CA ASN A 127 -6.07 -15.90 -16.58
C ASN A 127 -6.79 -16.83 -17.58
N LYS A 128 -7.86 -17.52 -17.16
CA LYS A 128 -8.68 -18.33 -18.06
C LYS A 128 -9.62 -17.45 -18.92
N ARG A 129 -10.12 -16.34 -18.36
CA ARG A 129 -10.97 -15.39 -19.10
C ARG A 129 -10.14 -14.65 -20.14
N ASP A 130 -8.97 -14.16 -19.78
CA ASP A 130 -8.10 -13.39 -20.67
C ASP A 130 -7.71 -14.24 -21.90
N ARG A 131 -7.29 -15.50 -21.67
CA ARG A 131 -7.00 -16.47 -22.75
C ARG A 131 -8.18 -16.81 -23.67
N ARG A 132 -9.42 -16.66 -23.19
CA ARG A 132 -10.63 -16.86 -24.02
C ARG A 132 -10.98 -15.63 -24.84
N ALA A 133 -10.57 -14.43 -24.42
CA ALA A 133 -10.81 -13.19 -25.15
C ALA A 133 -9.81 -13.01 -26.31
N GLU A 134 -8.69 -13.73 -26.29
CA GLU A 134 -7.64 -13.71 -27.32
C GLU A 134 -7.90 -14.71 -28.48
N HIS A 135 -8.95 -15.52 -28.40
CA HIS A 135 -9.37 -16.51 -29.42
C HIS A 135 -10.74 -16.12 -30.00
#